data_AF-A0A3S4F416-F1
#
_entry.id   AF-A0A3S4F416-F1
#
_cell.length_a   1.000
_cell.length_b   1.000
_cell.length_c   1.000
_cell.angle_alpha   90.00
_cell.angle_beta   90.00
_cell.angle_gamma   90.00
#
_symmetry.space_group_name_H-M   'P 1'
#
loop_
_entity.id
_entity.type
_entity.pdbx_description
1 polymer ?
#
loop_
_entity_poly.entity_id
_entity_poly.type
_entity_poly.pdbx_seq_one_letter_code
_entity_poly.pdbx_strand_id
1 'polypeptide(L)'
;MLKSANVNLLVSKTICPGKFLLMLGGDIGAIQQAIETGTSQAGEMLVDSLVLANIHPSVLPAISGLNSVDKRQAVGIVETWSVAACISAADRAVKGSNVTLVRVHMAFGIGGKMLHGGGGRRF
;
A
#
# COMPACT_ATOMS: atom_id res chain seq x y z
N MET A 1 -4.34 8.43 15.75
CA MET A 1 -4.43 7.37 14.74
C MET A 1 -4.37 5.96 15.36
N LEU A 2 -3.22 5.43 15.82
CA LEU A 2 -3.16 4.04 16.34
C LEU A 2 -3.96 3.79 17.62
N LYS A 3 -4.10 4.80 18.48
CA LYS A 3 -4.90 4.70 19.72
C LYS A 3 -6.38 4.99 19.50
N SER A 4 -6.77 5.51 18.34
CA SER A 4 -8.16 5.94 18.09
C SER A 4 -9.00 4.84 17.47
N ALA A 5 -8.40 3.86 16.78
CA ALA A 5 -9.10 2.74 16.18
C ALA A 5 -8.17 1.51 16.03
N ASN A 6 -8.76 0.33 15.83
CA ASN A 6 -8.02 -0.90 15.59
C ASN A 6 -7.45 -0.92 14.16
N VAL A 7 -6.26 -0.37 13.98
CA VAL A 7 -5.57 -0.25 12.68
C VAL A 7 -4.10 -0.68 12.81
N ASN A 8 -3.57 -1.25 11.73
CA ASN A 8 -2.19 -1.68 11.63
C ASN A 8 -1.33 -0.59 10.98
N LEU A 9 -0.18 -0.30 11.56
CA LEU A 9 0.82 0.59 10.96
C LEU A 9 1.56 -0.15 9.85
N LEU A 10 1.40 0.27 8.59
CA LEU A 10 2.08 -0.33 7.44
C LEU A 10 3.39 0.37 7.13
N VAL A 11 3.39 1.71 7.18
CA VAL A 11 4.57 2.54 6.91
C VAL A 11 4.59 3.71 7.89
N SER A 12 5.77 3.99 8.43
CA SER A 12 6.07 5.18 9.24
C SER A 12 7.51 5.60 8.97
N LYS A 13 7.70 6.56 8.06
CA LYS A 13 9.04 7.00 7.66
C LYS A 13 9.08 8.47 7.27
N THR A 14 10.26 9.06 7.41
CA THR A 14 10.57 10.39 6.87
C THR A 14 10.69 10.33 5.34
N ILE A 15 10.33 11.44 4.70
CA ILE A 15 10.33 11.64 3.25
C ILE A 15 11.09 12.92 2.95
N CYS A 16 12.12 12.85 2.10
CA CYS A 16 12.89 14.04 1.70
C CYS A 16 11.97 15.08 1.01
N PRO A 17 12.14 16.38 1.29
CA PRO A 17 13.21 17.01 2.09
C PRO A 17 12.92 17.20 3.60
N GLY A 18 11.94 16.49 4.18
CA GLY A 18 11.59 16.63 5.60
C GLY A 18 10.13 16.36 5.95
N LYS A 19 9.34 15.84 5.01
CA LYS A 19 7.95 15.42 5.25
C LYS A 19 7.93 14.08 6.00
N PHE A 20 6.77 13.71 6.52
CA PHE A 20 6.56 12.41 7.17
C PHE A 20 5.38 11.68 6.53
N LEU A 21 5.54 10.38 6.30
CA LEU A 21 4.50 9.53 5.72
C LEU A 21 4.06 8.47 6.71
N LEU A 22 2.74 8.39 6.90
CA LEU A 22 2.05 7.33 7.59
C LEU A 22 1.15 6.58 6.62
N MET A 23 1.15 5.25 6.70
CA MET A 23 0.17 4.40 6.02
C MET A 23 -0.41 3.41 7.03
N LEU A 24 -1.73 3.28 7.01
CA LEU A 24 -2.49 2.43 7.92
C LEU A 24 -3.29 1.40 7.11
N GLY A 25 -3.44 0.19 7.65
CA GLY A 25 -4.27 -0.87 7.08
C GLY A 25 -5.24 -1.41 8.12
N GLY A 26 -6.46 -1.72 7.71
CA GLY A 26 -7.51 -2.21 8.61
C GLY A 26 -8.89 -2.07 7.98
N ASP A 27 -9.92 -2.30 8.78
CA ASP A 27 -11.31 -2.17 8.35
C ASP A 27 -11.64 -0.71 8.00
N ILE A 28 -12.54 -0.52 7.02
CA ILE A 28 -12.84 0.81 6.47
C ILE A 28 -13.29 1.81 7.54
N GLY A 29 -14.13 1.38 8.48
CA GLY A 29 -14.60 2.24 9.58
C GLY A 29 -13.45 2.63 10.52
N ALA A 30 -12.58 1.69 10.87
CA ALA A 30 -11.41 1.94 11.71
C ALA A 30 -10.41 2.89 11.03
N ILE A 31 -10.18 2.72 9.72
CA ILE A 31 -9.31 3.59 8.94
C ILE A 31 -9.90 5.00 8.83
N GLN A 32 -11.19 5.15 8.53
CA GLN A 32 -11.85 6.46 8.46
C GLN A 32 -11.72 7.21 9.79
N GLN A 33 -12.04 6.55 10.91
CA GLN A 33 -11.90 7.14 12.24
C GLN A 33 -10.43 7.51 12.57
N ALA A 34 -9.48 6.63 12.24
CA ALA A 34 -8.06 6.88 12.48
C ALA A 34 -7.56 8.09 11.69
N ILE A 35 -7.93 8.19 10.41
CA ILE A 35 -7.55 9.31 9.55
C ILE A 35 -8.21 10.61 10.03
N GLU A 36 -9.51 10.61 10.31
CA GLU A 36 -10.23 11.79 10.82
C GLU A 36 -9.63 12.32 12.14
N THR A 37 -9.31 11.43 13.08
CA THR A 37 -8.64 11.80 14.33
C THR A 37 -7.25 12.39 14.08
N GLY A 38 -6.53 11.90 13.09
CA GLY A 38 -5.19 12.39 12.79
C GLY A 38 -5.17 13.69 12.00
N THR A 39 -6.06 13.86 11.03
CA THR A 39 -6.15 15.09 10.23
C THR A 39 -6.68 16.26 11.06
N SER A 40 -7.66 16.03 11.94
CA SER A 40 -8.14 17.05 12.88
C SER A 40 -7.07 17.55 13.85
N GLN A 41 -6.08 16.71 14.21
CA GLN A 41 -4.97 17.09 15.10
C GLN A 41 -3.73 17.62 14.34
N ALA A 42 -3.60 17.33 13.04
CA ALA A 42 -2.43 17.71 12.26
C ALA A 42 -2.36 19.22 11.96
N GLY A 43 -3.51 19.90 11.90
CA GLY A 43 -3.57 21.34 11.61
C GLY A 43 -2.86 21.70 10.31
N GLU A 44 -2.07 22.77 10.34
CA GLU A 44 -1.31 23.26 9.17
C GLU A 44 -0.16 22.34 8.73
N MET A 45 0.20 21.33 9.53
CA MET A 45 1.24 20.37 9.18
C MET A 45 0.74 19.26 8.24
N LEU A 46 -0.57 19.17 8.01
CA LEU A 46 -1.15 18.19 7.09
C LEU A 46 -0.79 18.55 5.65
N VAL A 47 0.00 17.70 5.00
CA VAL A 47 0.34 17.86 3.57
C VAL A 47 -0.74 17.25 2.68
N ASP A 48 -1.17 16.02 2.98
CA ASP A 48 -2.18 15.29 2.20
C ASP A 48 -2.74 14.11 3.03
N SER A 49 -3.94 13.66 2.69
CA SER A 49 -4.57 12.45 3.25
C SER A 49 -5.47 11.77 2.23
N LEU A 50 -5.38 10.44 2.13
CA LEU A 50 -6.18 9.64 1.22
C LEU A 50 -6.62 8.33 1.88
N VAL A 51 -7.86 7.93 1.64
CA VAL A 51 -8.41 6.63 2.04
C VAL A 51 -8.75 5.82 0.79
N LEU A 52 -8.19 4.61 0.67
CA LEU A 52 -8.51 3.66 -0.39
C LEU A 52 -9.33 2.52 0.20
N ALA A 53 -10.59 2.42 -0.22
CA ALA A 53 -11.51 1.38 0.24
C ALA A 53 -11.41 0.09 -0.58
N ASN A 54 -11.88 -1.01 0.02
CA ASN A 54 -11.99 -2.32 -0.64
C ASN A 54 -10.65 -2.81 -1.23
N ILE A 55 -9.54 -2.68 -0.50
CA ILE A 55 -8.24 -3.19 -0.95
C ILE A 55 -8.11 -4.67 -0.61
N HIS A 56 -7.61 -5.47 -1.56
CA HIS A 56 -7.38 -6.89 -1.38
C HIS A 56 -6.40 -7.14 -0.22
N PRO A 57 -6.69 -8.10 0.69
CA PRO A 57 -5.90 -8.29 1.92
C PRO A 57 -4.40 -8.55 1.69
N SER A 58 -4.02 -9.18 0.58
CA SER A 58 -2.61 -9.45 0.24
C SER A 58 -1.79 -8.20 -0.10
N VAL A 59 -2.43 -7.05 -0.37
CA VAL A 59 -1.75 -5.80 -0.68
C VAL A 59 -1.16 -5.16 0.58
N LEU A 60 -1.82 -5.28 1.73
CA LEU A 60 -1.36 -4.72 3.00
C LEU A 60 0.03 -5.27 3.42
N PRO A 61 0.25 -6.60 3.51
CA PRO A 61 1.56 -7.14 3.82
C PRO A 61 2.61 -6.86 2.72
N ALA A 62 2.18 -6.70 1.46
CA ALA A 62 3.08 -6.31 0.38
C ALA A 62 3.58 -4.86 0.51
N ILE A 63 2.83 -3.97 1.16
CA ILE A 63 3.23 -2.60 1.48
C ILE A 63 4.20 -2.59 2.67
N SER A 64 3.86 -3.30 3.75
CA SER A 64 4.68 -3.29 4.97
C SER A 64 5.96 -4.12 4.86
N GLY A 65 6.01 -5.10 3.94
CA GLY A 65 7.13 -6.03 3.82
C GLY A 65 7.20 -6.74 2.47
N LEU A 66 7.06 -8.07 2.51
CA LEU A 66 7.14 -8.97 1.37
C LEU A 66 6.13 -10.10 1.58
N ASN A 67 5.42 -10.48 0.53
CA ASN A 67 4.69 -11.75 0.52
C ASN A 67 5.61 -12.89 0.08
N SER A 68 5.38 -14.07 0.65
CA SER A 68 6.11 -15.29 0.28
C SER A 68 5.81 -15.70 -1.16
N VAL A 69 6.84 -16.22 -1.83
CA VAL A 69 6.74 -16.77 -3.19
C VAL A 69 7.15 -18.22 -3.15
N ASP A 70 6.19 -19.13 -3.29
CA ASP A 70 6.42 -20.57 -3.11
C ASP A 70 7.16 -21.20 -4.29
N LYS A 71 6.98 -20.66 -5.50
CA LYS A 71 7.57 -21.18 -6.74
C LYS A 71 8.17 -20.05 -7.58
N ARG A 72 9.41 -20.24 -8.05
CA ARG A 72 10.05 -19.31 -8.98
C ARG A 72 9.42 -19.46 -10.36
N GLN A 73 8.84 -18.38 -10.87
CA GLN A 73 8.20 -18.31 -12.19
C GLN A 73 8.54 -16.95 -12.84
N ALA A 74 7.69 -16.46 -13.75
CA ALA A 74 7.87 -15.15 -14.36
C ALA A 74 7.75 -14.02 -13.33
N VAL A 75 8.41 -12.89 -13.59
CA VAL A 75 8.29 -11.67 -12.79
C VAL A 75 7.79 -10.52 -13.66
N GLY A 76 6.77 -9.81 -13.18
CA GLY A 76 6.28 -8.57 -13.79
C GLY A 76 6.61 -7.37 -12.91
N ILE A 77 6.86 -6.21 -13.51
CA ILE A 77 7.06 -4.96 -12.78
C ILE A 77 6.14 -3.90 -13.37
N VAL A 78 5.35 -3.25 -12.52
CA VAL A 78 4.52 -2.11 -12.88
C VAL A 78 4.98 -0.90 -12.07
N GLU A 79 5.23 0.20 -12.76
CA GLU A 79 5.62 1.48 -12.18
C GLU A 79 4.55 2.53 -12.47
N THR A 80 4.13 3.28 -11.45
CA THR A 80 3.06 4.28 -11.57
C THR A 80 3.43 5.57 -10.88
N TRP A 81 3.15 6.73 -11.48
CA TRP A 81 3.61 8.02 -10.93
C TRP A 81 3.25 8.29 -9.47
N SER A 82 2.05 7.90 -9.02
CA SER A 82 1.63 8.09 -7.63
C SER A 82 1.53 6.77 -6.88
N VAL A 83 1.69 6.84 -5.56
CA VAL A 83 1.51 5.71 -4.64
C VAL A 83 0.07 5.20 -4.68
N ALA A 84 -0.91 6.12 -4.76
CA ALA A 84 -2.32 5.78 -4.86
C ALA A 84 -2.62 4.96 -6.13
N ALA A 85 -2.05 5.36 -7.27
CA ALA A 85 -2.15 4.60 -8.52
C ALA A 85 -1.48 3.23 -8.39
N CYS A 86 -0.32 3.15 -7.73
CA CYS A 86 0.41 1.89 -7.52
C CYS A 86 -0.44 0.89 -6.71
N ILE A 87 -0.99 1.32 -5.58
CA ILE A 87 -1.84 0.49 -4.72
C ILE A 87 -3.10 0.07 -5.47
N SER A 88 -3.70 0.99 -6.21
CA SER A 88 -4.90 0.72 -7.00
C SER A 88 -4.66 -0.23 -8.17
N ALA A 89 -3.49 -0.17 -8.80
CA ALA A 89 -3.07 -1.10 -9.84
C ALA A 89 -2.78 -2.48 -9.24
N ALA A 90 -2.11 -2.52 -8.09
CA ALA A 90 -1.81 -3.74 -7.36
C ALA A 90 -3.08 -4.48 -6.94
N ASP A 91 -4.05 -3.75 -6.38
CA ASP A 91 -5.37 -4.28 -5.99
C ASP A 91 -6.12 -4.89 -7.18
N ARG A 92 -6.17 -4.16 -8.30
CA ARG A 92 -6.81 -4.66 -9.53
C ARG A 92 -6.09 -5.88 -10.10
N ALA A 93 -4.76 -5.91 -10.07
CA ALA A 93 -3.98 -7.04 -10.56
C ALA A 93 -4.26 -8.31 -9.75
N VAL A 94 -4.22 -8.25 -8.42
CA VAL A 94 -4.46 -9.44 -7.58
C VAL A 94 -5.92 -9.91 -7.62
N LYS A 95 -6.88 -9.02 -7.86
CA LYS A 95 -8.30 -9.38 -8.01
C LYS A 95 -8.63 -9.94 -9.40
N GLY A 96 -7.98 -9.41 -10.44
CA GLY A 96 -8.27 -9.76 -11.83
C GLY A 96 -7.44 -10.92 -12.37
N SER A 97 -6.45 -11.41 -11.62
CA SER A 97 -5.54 -12.45 -12.10
C SER A 97 -5.01 -13.35 -10.98
N ASN A 98 -4.61 -14.58 -11.31
CA ASN A 98 -4.07 -15.53 -10.35
C ASN A 98 -2.57 -15.29 -10.12
N VAL A 99 -2.27 -14.26 -9.33
CA VAL A 99 -0.93 -13.72 -9.20
C VAL A 99 -0.53 -13.51 -7.75
N THR A 100 0.75 -13.76 -7.44
CA THR A 100 1.31 -13.41 -6.14
C THR A 100 1.91 -12.01 -6.24
N LEU A 101 1.26 -11.04 -5.61
CA LEU A 101 1.85 -9.73 -5.38
C LEU A 101 2.97 -9.89 -4.35
N VAL A 102 4.21 -9.61 -4.74
CA VAL A 102 5.39 -9.84 -3.88
C VAL A 102 5.66 -8.63 -2.99
N ARG A 103 5.68 -7.43 -3.59
CA ARG A 103 6.00 -6.18 -2.90
C ARG A 103 5.38 -4.99 -3.60
N VAL A 104 4.95 -4.01 -2.80
CA VAL A 104 4.71 -2.63 -3.24
C VAL A 104 5.85 -1.77 -2.71
N HIS A 105 6.77 -1.37 -3.58
CA HIS A 105 7.91 -0.54 -3.19
C HIS A 105 7.62 0.93 -3.49
N MET A 106 7.63 1.75 -2.44
CA MET A 106 7.47 3.21 -2.57
C MET A 106 8.81 3.91 -2.59
N ALA A 107 9.27 4.27 -3.79
CA ALA A 107 10.46 5.08 -3.99
C ALA A 107 10.14 6.59 -3.93
N PHE A 108 11.16 7.38 -3.63
CA PHE A 108 11.08 8.84 -3.60
C PHE A 108 11.27 9.41 -5.00
N GLY A 109 10.27 10.11 -5.54
CA GLY A 109 10.39 10.83 -6.81
C GLY A 109 10.29 9.97 -8.08
N ILE A 110 10.04 8.66 -7.96
CA ILE A 110 9.64 7.77 -9.06
C ILE A 110 8.61 6.79 -8.55
N GLY A 111 7.71 6.44 -9.44
CA GLY A 111 6.50 5.70 -9.17
C GLY A 111 6.70 4.41 -8.38
N GLY A 112 5.67 4.03 -7.62
CA GLY A 112 5.72 2.78 -6.86
C GLY A 112 6.03 1.60 -7.78
N LYS A 113 7.10 0.85 -7.50
CA LYS A 113 7.47 -0.36 -8.25
C LYS A 113 6.79 -1.54 -7.57
N MET A 114 5.90 -2.20 -8.30
CA MET A 114 5.26 -3.44 -7.85
C MET A 114 6.01 -4.63 -8.43
N LEU A 115 6.37 -5.60 -7.60
CA LEU A 115 6.90 -6.89 -8.06
C LEU A 115 5.76 -7.91 -8.11
N HIS A 116 5.51 -8.43 -9.31
CA HIS A 116 4.56 -9.49 -9.57
C HIS A 116 5.34 -10.81 -9.71
N GLY A 117 5.01 -11.84 -8.93
CA GLY A 117 5.43 -13.22 -9.16
C GLY A 117 4.31 -14.00 -9.85
N GLY A 118 4.55 -14.42 -11.08
CA GLY A 118 3.57 -15.06 -11.97
C GLY A 118 3.29 -16.51 -11.65
N GLY A 119 2.17 -16.77 -10.97
CA GLY A 119 1.60 -18.08 -10.67
C GLY A 119 0.69 -18.67 -11.75
N GLY A 120 1.06 -18.64 -13.02
CA GLY A 120 0.25 -19.19 -14.13
C GLY A 120 0.86 -20.45 -14.74
N ARG A 121 0.09 -21.55 -14.81
CA ARG A 121 0.44 -22.72 -15.64
C ARG A 121 0.53 -22.27 -17.09
N ARG A 122 1.58 -22.70 -17.79
CA ARG A 122 1.58 -22.77 -19.26
C ARG A 122 0.39 -23.66 -19.67
N PHE A 123 -0.26 -23.33 -20.78
CA PHE A 123 -1.14 -24.26 -21.50
C PHE A 123 -0.50 -25.64 -21.62
#